data_AF-A0A9E3V605-F1
#
_entry.id   AF-A0A9E3V605-F1
#
_cell.length_a   1.000
_cell.length_b   1.000
_cell.length_c   1.000
_cell.angle_alpha   90.00
_cell.angle_beta   90.00
_cell.angle_gamma   90.00
#
_symmetry.space_group_name_H-M   'P 1'
#
loop_
_entity.id
_entity.type
_entity.pdbx_description
1 polymer ?
#
loop_
_entity_poly.entity_id
_entity_poly.type
_entity_poly.pdbx_seq_one_letter_code
_entity_poly.pdbx_strand_id
1 'polypeptide(L)'
;MTPNPQAPVQKKGLSPIVWVLLGCGGLALLIFLGFFIAGALLVRQVKNMADGITDPAAKEANVKGMLGTVPQGYYPAITFSLPMVMDMAMLTDVPFNMDGGPNDFQHAFLYFRVISTDETKKVRDFFDGKTQSTDTLRKSGIQVDAKDILKRGTVKTAAGLTVKYVATRGGVSAANSANADKAQLEGLNTLLSFECPGDTALRIGTWTEKEETPHVDLTGTVADESQITTFVGPLTPCG
;
A
#
# COMPACT_ATOMS: atom_id res chain seq x y z
N MET A 1 -49.29 76.01 -22.22
CA MET A 1 -49.75 74.98 -21.26
C MET A 1 -48.75 73.84 -21.30
N THR A 2 -47.85 73.78 -20.33
CA THR A 2 -46.97 72.62 -20.09
C THR A 2 -47.47 71.95 -18.82
N PRO A 3 -47.98 70.71 -18.94
CA PRO A 3 -47.39 69.67 -18.10
C PRO A 3 -47.42 68.28 -18.77
N ASN A 4 -46.38 67.48 -18.57
CA ASN A 4 -46.53 66.24 -17.80
C ASN A 4 -45.14 65.65 -17.46
N PRO A 5 -44.76 65.52 -16.18
CA PRO A 5 -43.55 64.81 -15.81
C PRO A 5 -43.78 63.30 -16.03
N GLN A 6 -42.92 62.67 -16.83
CA GLN A 6 -42.93 61.21 -16.98
C GLN A 6 -42.60 60.57 -15.63
N ALA A 7 -43.55 59.80 -15.09
CA ALA A 7 -43.34 59.01 -13.89
C ALA A 7 -42.21 57.98 -14.12
N PRO A 8 -41.32 57.77 -13.13
CA PRO A 8 -40.26 56.77 -13.26
C PRO A 8 -40.89 55.37 -13.31
N VAL A 9 -40.58 54.63 -14.38
CA VAL A 9 -40.94 53.22 -14.52
C VAL A 9 -40.23 52.43 -13.41
N GLN A 10 -40.94 52.06 -12.35
CA GLN A 10 -40.42 51.15 -11.34
C GLN A 10 -40.16 49.79 -11.99
N LYS A 11 -38.89 49.49 -12.27
CA LYS A 11 -38.46 48.14 -12.62
C LYS A 11 -38.73 47.25 -11.40
N LYS A 12 -39.71 46.35 -11.50
CA LYS A 12 -39.94 45.27 -10.53
C LYS A 12 -38.68 44.41 -10.46
N GLY A 13 -37.81 44.70 -9.49
CA GLY A 13 -36.70 43.83 -9.15
C GLY A 13 -37.24 42.48 -8.67
N LEU A 14 -36.61 41.39 -9.10
CA LEU A 14 -36.87 40.05 -8.57
C LEU A 14 -36.80 40.08 -7.04
N SER A 15 -37.81 39.50 -6.38
CA SER A 15 -37.93 39.53 -4.93
C SER A 15 -36.68 38.90 -4.28
N PRO A 16 -36.12 39.51 -3.21
CA PRO A 16 -34.92 39.00 -2.52
C PRO A 16 -35.03 37.54 -2.08
N ILE A 17 -36.26 37.07 -1.83
CA ILE A 17 -36.54 35.68 -1.41
C ILE A 17 -36.26 34.69 -2.55
N VAL A 18 -36.44 35.09 -3.81
CA VAL A 18 -36.13 34.24 -4.97
C VAL A 18 -34.63 33.98 -5.06
N TRP A 19 -33.79 34.98 -4.78
CA TRP A 19 -32.34 34.82 -4.73
C TRP A 19 -31.87 33.92 -3.57
N VAL A 20 -32.50 34.03 -2.40
CA VAL A 20 -32.20 33.16 -1.25
C VAL A 20 -32.62 31.71 -1.52
N LEU A 21 -33.79 31.48 -2.14
CA LEU A 21 -34.25 30.14 -2.52
C LEU A 21 -33.38 29.53 -3.62
N LEU A 22 -32.96 30.31 -4.62
CA LEU A 22 -32.07 29.84 -5.68
C LEU A 22 -30.67 29.49 -5.12
N GLY A 23 -30.16 30.30 -4.20
CA GLY A 23 -28.88 30.06 -3.54
C GLY A 23 -28.90 28.85 -2.60
N CYS A 24 -29.89 28.76 -1.72
CA CYS A 24 -30.00 27.66 -0.76
C CYS A 24 -30.40 26.34 -1.44
N GLY A 25 -31.29 26.39 -2.44
CA GLY A 25 -31.65 25.24 -3.25
C GLY A 25 -30.47 24.70 -4.07
N GLY A 26 -29.68 25.59 -4.67
CA GLY A 26 -28.45 25.21 -5.38
C GLY A 26 -27.40 24.58 -4.46
N LEU A 27 -27.18 25.16 -3.27
CA LEU A 27 -26.24 24.62 -2.29
C LEU A 27 -26.70 23.25 -1.77
N ALA A 28 -27.99 23.10 -1.43
CA ALA A 28 -28.54 21.82 -0.99
C ALA A 28 -28.38 20.75 -2.08
N LEU A 29 -28.68 21.07 -3.34
CA LEU A 29 -28.48 20.16 -4.46
C LEU A 29 -27.00 19.73 -4.60
N LEU A 30 -26.05 20.66 -4.50
CA LEU A 30 -24.63 20.36 -4.55
C LEU A 30 -24.18 19.47 -3.40
N ILE A 31 -24.69 19.69 -2.19
CA ILE A 31 -24.42 18.85 -1.03
C ILE A 31 -24.95 17.43 -1.27
N PHE A 32 -26.19 17.29 -1.71
CA PHE A 32 -26.77 15.97 -2.04
C PHE A 32 -25.98 15.26 -3.15
N LEU A 33 -25.59 15.98 -4.20
CA LEU A 33 -24.77 15.43 -5.27
C LEU A 33 -23.41 14.96 -4.75
N GLY A 34 -22.78 15.76 -3.88
CA GLY A 34 -21.52 15.41 -3.22
C GLY A 34 -21.62 14.13 -2.40
N PHE A 35 -22.67 13.99 -1.58
CA PHE A 35 -22.94 12.76 -0.83
C PHE A 35 -23.18 11.55 -1.74
N PHE A 36 -23.91 11.73 -2.84
CA PHE A 36 -24.20 10.65 -3.77
C PHE A 36 -22.94 10.16 -4.48
N ILE A 37 -22.08 11.08 -4.95
CA ILE A 37 -20.79 10.75 -5.55
C ILE A 37 -19.88 10.06 -4.53
N ALA A 38 -19.77 10.60 -3.32
CA ALA A 38 -18.96 9.99 -2.26
C ALA A 38 -19.45 8.57 -1.90
N GLY A 39 -20.78 8.38 -1.80
CA GLY A 39 -21.38 7.07 -1.54
C GLY A 39 -21.10 6.07 -2.65
N ALA A 40 -21.22 6.46 -3.92
CA ALA A 40 -20.91 5.59 -5.05
C ALA A 40 -19.41 5.19 -5.09
N LEU A 41 -18.51 6.12 -4.77
CA LEU A 41 -17.08 5.84 -4.67
C LEU A 41 -16.77 4.87 -3.52
N LEU A 42 -17.41 5.03 -2.36
CA LEU A 42 -17.28 4.13 -1.22
C LEU A 42 -17.74 2.70 -1.56
N VAL A 43 -18.93 2.55 -2.16
CA VAL A 43 -19.44 1.23 -2.56
C VAL A 43 -18.50 0.56 -3.56
N ARG A 44 -17.97 1.31 -4.52
CA ARG A 44 -17.01 0.79 -5.50
C ARG A 44 -15.69 0.36 -4.84
N GLN A 45 -15.19 1.12 -3.87
CA GLN A 45 -13.97 0.75 -3.13
C GLN A 45 -14.18 -0.49 -2.27
N VAL A 46 -15.30 -0.60 -1.56
CA VAL A 46 -15.64 -1.80 -0.77
C VAL A 46 -15.75 -3.02 -1.67
N LYS A 47 -16.37 -2.89 -2.85
CA LYS A 47 -16.44 -3.97 -3.82
C LYS A 47 -15.06 -4.38 -4.32
N ASN A 48 -14.23 -3.43 -4.76
CA ASN A 48 -12.86 -3.72 -5.22
C ASN A 48 -12.02 -4.38 -4.12
N MET A 49 -12.22 -3.99 -2.86
CA MET A 49 -11.56 -4.59 -1.70
C MET A 49 -12.05 -6.03 -1.46
N ALA A 50 -13.36 -6.26 -1.53
CA ALA A 50 -13.92 -7.60 -1.42
C ALA A 50 -13.40 -8.52 -2.53
N ASP A 51 -13.46 -8.05 -3.79
CA ASP A 51 -12.97 -8.78 -4.95
C ASP A 51 -11.46 -9.07 -4.84
N GLY A 52 -10.66 -8.12 -4.33
CA GLY A 52 -9.23 -8.30 -4.06
C GLY A 52 -8.90 -9.34 -2.96
N ILE A 53 -9.89 -9.79 -2.20
CA ILE A 53 -9.77 -10.82 -1.16
C ILE A 53 -10.39 -12.15 -1.62
N THR A 54 -11.49 -12.12 -2.38
CA THR A 54 -12.27 -13.33 -2.71
C THR A 54 -12.12 -13.80 -4.15
N ASP A 55 -11.71 -12.95 -5.09
CA ASP A 55 -11.58 -13.31 -6.51
C ASP A 55 -10.10 -13.55 -6.88
N PRO A 56 -9.70 -14.79 -7.21
CA PRO A 56 -8.34 -15.11 -7.63
C PRO A 56 -7.86 -14.30 -8.85
N ALA A 57 -8.75 -14.02 -9.81
CA ALA A 57 -8.40 -13.28 -11.01
C ALA A 57 -8.14 -11.80 -10.70
N ALA A 58 -8.94 -11.21 -9.80
CA ALA A 58 -8.73 -9.85 -9.32
C ALA A 58 -7.41 -9.74 -8.54
N LYS A 59 -7.08 -10.73 -7.69
CA LYS A 59 -5.79 -10.76 -6.98
C LYS A 59 -4.61 -10.76 -7.95
N GLU A 60 -4.62 -11.65 -8.93
CA GLU A 60 -3.52 -11.72 -9.89
C GLU A 60 -3.39 -10.43 -10.71
N ALA A 61 -4.50 -9.86 -11.16
CA ALA A 61 -4.50 -8.59 -11.88
C ALA A 61 -3.96 -7.43 -11.01
N ASN A 62 -4.35 -7.37 -9.74
CA ASN A 62 -3.87 -6.37 -8.78
C ASN A 62 -2.37 -6.52 -8.51
N VAL A 63 -1.88 -7.74 -8.28
CA VAL A 63 -0.44 -7.99 -8.10
C VAL A 63 0.34 -7.59 -9.34
N LYS A 64 -0.13 -7.97 -10.54
CA LYS A 64 0.52 -7.54 -11.79
C LYS A 64 0.51 -6.03 -11.96
N GLY A 65 -0.57 -5.35 -11.56
CA GLY A 65 -0.62 -3.88 -11.55
C GLY A 65 0.37 -3.23 -10.58
N MET A 66 0.67 -3.88 -9.45
CA MET A 66 1.56 -3.35 -8.41
C MET A 66 3.03 -3.72 -8.59
N LEU A 67 3.31 -4.92 -9.10
CA LEU A 67 4.63 -5.54 -9.16
C LEU A 67 5.10 -5.85 -10.59
N GLY A 68 4.24 -5.65 -11.60
CA GLY A 68 4.46 -6.02 -13.00
C GLY A 68 4.20 -7.51 -13.28
N THR A 69 4.60 -8.37 -12.35
CA THR A 69 4.44 -9.82 -12.47
C THR A 69 4.29 -10.48 -11.12
N VAL A 70 3.86 -11.75 -11.13
CA VAL A 70 3.88 -12.61 -9.95
C VAL A 70 5.19 -13.42 -10.00
N PRO A 71 6.05 -13.34 -8.97
CA PRO A 71 7.23 -14.20 -8.87
C PRO A 71 6.88 -15.68 -9.02
N GLN A 72 7.77 -16.45 -9.66
CA GLN A 72 7.55 -17.88 -9.85
C GLN A 72 7.45 -18.60 -8.50
N GLY A 73 6.47 -19.50 -8.38
CA GLY A 73 6.23 -20.26 -7.15
C GLY A 73 5.44 -19.50 -6.08
N TYR A 74 5.03 -18.26 -6.36
CA TYR A 74 4.20 -17.47 -5.46
C TYR A 74 2.76 -17.34 -5.95
N TYR A 75 1.85 -17.30 -4.99
CA TYR A 75 0.42 -17.15 -5.20
C TYR A 75 -0.06 -15.89 -4.49
N PRO A 76 -0.87 -15.05 -5.15
CA PRO A 76 -1.52 -13.92 -4.51
C PRO A 76 -2.45 -14.38 -3.38
N ALA A 77 -2.12 -14.03 -2.14
CA ALA A 77 -2.93 -14.33 -0.97
C ALA A 77 -3.99 -13.24 -0.75
N ILE A 78 -3.54 -12.01 -0.59
CA ILE A 78 -4.37 -10.84 -0.29
C ILE A 78 -3.87 -9.68 -1.13
N THR A 79 -4.79 -8.94 -1.76
CA THR A 79 -4.46 -7.71 -2.46
C THR A 79 -5.40 -6.60 -2.05
N PHE A 80 -4.85 -5.41 -1.92
CA PHE A 80 -5.62 -4.24 -1.51
C PHE A 80 -5.03 -2.99 -2.15
N SER A 81 -5.88 -2.16 -2.74
CA SER A 81 -5.48 -0.89 -3.34
C SER A 81 -6.48 0.19 -2.94
N LEU A 82 -5.96 1.24 -2.31
CA LEU A 82 -6.64 2.50 -2.09
C LEU A 82 -6.02 3.54 -3.03
N PRO A 83 -6.76 3.95 -4.08
CA PRO A 83 -6.28 4.94 -5.03
C PRO A 83 -5.67 6.15 -4.32
N MET A 84 -4.46 6.53 -4.73
CA MET A 84 -3.68 7.66 -4.21
C MET A 84 -3.17 7.53 -2.76
N VAL A 85 -3.58 6.52 -1.99
CA VAL A 85 -3.24 6.41 -0.56
C VAL A 85 -2.25 5.29 -0.31
N MET A 86 -2.60 4.06 -0.72
CA MET A 86 -1.83 2.88 -0.36
C MET A 86 -2.12 1.72 -1.30
N ASP A 87 -1.10 0.93 -1.61
CA ASP A 87 -1.26 -0.37 -2.24
C ASP A 87 -0.58 -1.43 -1.37
N MET A 88 -1.18 -2.61 -1.27
CA MET A 88 -0.68 -3.74 -0.51
C MET A 88 -0.92 -5.03 -1.29
N ALA A 89 0.11 -5.87 -1.38
CA ALA A 89 0.00 -7.20 -1.94
C ALA A 89 0.76 -8.20 -1.06
N MET A 90 0.08 -9.26 -0.66
CA MET A 90 0.67 -10.39 0.03
C MET A 90 0.70 -11.59 -0.91
N LEU A 91 1.88 -12.17 -1.06
CA LEU A 91 2.13 -13.39 -1.82
C LEU A 91 2.62 -14.48 -0.87
N THR A 92 2.26 -15.73 -1.13
CA THR A 92 2.72 -16.90 -0.39
C THR A 92 3.17 -18.00 -1.33
N ASP A 93 4.04 -18.89 -0.89
CA ASP A 93 4.50 -20.04 -1.71
C ASP A 93 3.47 -21.18 -1.83
N VAL A 94 2.37 -21.10 -1.08
CA VAL A 94 1.20 -21.97 -1.22
C VAL A 94 -0.05 -21.15 -1.54
N PRO A 95 -1.04 -21.71 -2.26
CA PRO A 95 -2.33 -21.06 -2.46
C PRO A 95 -3.02 -20.74 -1.13
N PHE A 96 -3.57 -19.54 -1.03
CA PHE A 96 -4.25 -19.10 0.18
C PHE A 96 -5.64 -19.75 0.29
N ASN A 97 -5.84 -20.60 1.30
CA ASN A 97 -7.15 -21.18 1.58
C ASN A 97 -8.07 -20.15 2.27
N MET A 98 -9.24 -19.90 1.68
CA MET A 98 -10.25 -18.99 2.24
C MET A 98 -11.04 -19.61 3.40
N ASP A 99 -10.94 -20.92 3.60
CA ASP A 99 -11.68 -21.66 4.62
C ASP A 99 -11.18 -21.39 6.06
N GLY A 100 -10.24 -20.46 6.24
CA GLY A 100 -9.71 -20.07 7.54
C GLY A 100 -8.81 -21.12 8.19
N GLY A 101 -8.47 -22.19 7.46
CA GLY A 101 -7.45 -23.15 7.87
C GLY A 101 -6.05 -22.51 7.90
N PRO A 102 -5.13 -23.03 8.73
CA PRO A 102 -3.76 -22.56 8.71
C PRO A 102 -3.14 -22.85 7.35
N ASN A 103 -2.67 -21.79 6.67
CA ASN A 103 -1.80 -21.94 5.50
C ASN A 103 -0.38 -22.10 6.02
N ASP A 104 0.19 -23.30 5.91
CA ASP A 104 1.59 -23.58 6.28
C ASP A 104 2.52 -23.22 5.12
N PHE A 105 2.60 -21.92 4.84
CA PHE A 105 3.59 -21.39 3.88
C PHE A 105 4.98 -21.37 4.51
N GLN A 106 6.02 -21.61 3.70
CA GLN A 106 7.40 -21.41 4.14
C GLN A 106 7.87 -20.00 3.83
N HIS A 107 7.40 -19.45 2.71
CA HIS A 107 7.75 -18.10 2.26
C HIS A 107 6.52 -17.22 2.10
N ALA A 108 6.66 -15.97 2.52
CA ALA A 108 5.69 -14.92 2.27
C ALA A 108 6.38 -13.64 1.79
N PHE A 109 5.78 -12.97 0.82
CA PHE A 109 6.21 -11.65 0.39
C PHE A 109 5.10 -10.64 0.58
N LEU A 110 5.39 -9.56 1.30
CA LEU A 110 4.44 -8.49 1.56
C LEU A 110 4.96 -7.18 0.98
N TYR A 111 4.26 -6.68 -0.03
CA TYR A 111 4.54 -5.40 -0.67
C TYR A 111 3.65 -4.30 -0.13
N PHE A 112 4.22 -3.10 0.00
CA PHE A 112 3.48 -1.87 0.26
C PHE A 112 3.95 -0.74 -0.66
N ARG A 113 2.99 0.05 -1.13
CA ARG A 113 3.21 1.42 -1.60
C ARG A 113 2.49 2.37 -0.66
N VAL A 114 3.20 3.35 -0.13
CA VAL A 114 2.65 4.34 0.80
C VAL A 114 3.05 5.74 0.33
N ILE A 115 2.13 6.70 0.45
CA ILE A 115 2.43 8.11 0.17
C ILE A 115 3.62 8.62 1.00
N SER A 116 4.37 9.58 0.45
CA SER A 116 5.51 10.14 1.18
C SER A 116 5.05 10.99 2.36
N THR A 117 5.52 10.63 3.55
CA THR A 117 5.42 11.41 4.79
C THR A 117 6.80 11.55 5.43
N ASP A 118 6.93 12.38 6.47
CA ASP A 118 8.20 12.48 7.21
C ASP A 118 8.59 11.16 7.88
N GLU A 119 7.62 10.31 8.24
CA GLU A 119 7.91 8.95 8.73
C GLU A 119 8.48 8.06 7.62
N THR A 120 7.94 8.13 6.39
CA THR A 120 8.51 7.36 5.26
C THR A 120 9.95 7.78 4.91
N LYS A 121 10.34 9.03 5.19
CA LYS A 121 11.72 9.47 5.01
C LYS A 121 12.65 8.76 6.00
N LYS A 122 12.23 8.58 7.26
CA LYS A 122 13.00 7.82 8.26
C LYS A 122 13.16 6.36 7.87
N VAL A 123 12.15 5.76 7.24
CA VAL A 123 12.26 4.41 6.68
C VAL A 123 13.34 4.38 5.59
N ARG A 124 13.38 5.35 4.67
CA ARG A 124 14.47 5.45 3.68
C ARG A 124 15.83 5.60 4.33
N ASP A 125 15.94 6.44 5.37
CA ASP A 125 17.18 6.63 6.13
C ASP A 125 17.65 5.32 6.81
N PHE A 126 16.71 4.47 7.24
CA PHE A 126 17.04 3.12 7.73
C PHE A 126 17.65 2.27 6.62
N PHE A 127 17.08 2.24 5.41
CA PHE A 127 17.66 1.51 4.27
C PHE A 127 19.02 2.07 3.83
N ASP A 128 19.20 3.39 3.89
CA ASP A 128 20.47 4.08 3.63
C ASP A 128 21.54 3.81 4.69
N GLY A 129 21.20 3.16 5.80
CA GLY A 129 22.11 2.91 6.91
C GLY A 129 22.41 4.12 7.78
N LYS A 130 21.66 5.23 7.63
CA LYS A 130 21.79 6.42 8.49
C LYS A 130 21.24 6.20 9.90
N THR A 131 20.37 5.21 10.07
CA THR A 131 19.89 4.74 11.37
C THR A 131 19.87 3.21 11.43
N GLN A 132 20.11 2.67 12.62
CA GLN A 132 19.97 1.24 12.90
C GLN A 132 18.69 0.93 13.70
N SER A 133 17.96 1.95 14.15
CA SER A 133 16.79 1.79 15.02
C SER A 133 15.59 1.26 14.24
N THR A 134 15.17 0.04 14.57
CA THR A 134 13.97 -0.63 14.06
C THR A 134 12.68 0.00 14.56
N ASP A 135 12.72 0.81 15.63
CA ASP A 135 11.57 1.58 16.11
C ASP A 135 11.00 2.52 15.05
N THR A 136 11.84 3.00 14.13
CA THR A 136 11.41 3.85 13.00
C THR A 136 10.50 3.11 12.03
N LEU A 137 10.76 1.81 11.80
CA LEU A 137 9.89 0.93 11.01
C LEU A 137 8.56 0.72 11.73
N ARG A 138 8.61 0.40 13.03
CA ARG A 138 7.42 0.15 13.85
C ARG A 138 6.49 1.36 13.90
N LYS A 139 7.03 2.57 14.09
CA LYS A 139 6.26 3.83 14.07
C LYS A 139 5.62 4.12 12.72
N SER A 140 6.17 3.57 11.64
CA SER A 140 5.65 3.69 10.28
C SER A 140 4.62 2.61 9.93
N GLY A 141 4.21 1.79 10.91
CA GLY A 141 3.26 0.68 10.70
C GLY A 141 3.91 -0.60 10.16
N ILE A 142 5.23 -0.62 9.98
CA ILE A 142 5.98 -1.80 9.54
C ILE A 142 6.44 -2.52 10.81
N GLN A 143 5.67 -3.53 11.26
CA GLN A 143 5.99 -4.30 12.46
C GLN A 143 7.03 -5.37 12.15
N VAL A 144 8.29 -4.94 12.01
CA VAL A 144 9.44 -5.83 11.91
C VAL A 144 10.20 -5.70 13.22
N ASP A 145 10.17 -6.74 14.04
CA ASP A 145 11.01 -6.85 15.22
C ASP A 145 12.32 -7.51 14.82
N ALA A 146 13.19 -6.73 14.16
CA ALA A 146 14.51 -7.20 13.79
C ALA A 146 15.40 -7.23 15.04
N LYS A 147 15.59 -8.45 15.56
CA LYS A 147 16.50 -8.74 16.67
C LYS A 147 17.94 -8.52 16.24
N ASP A 148 18.28 -8.98 15.04
CA ASP A 148 19.62 -8.87 14.45
C ASP A 148 19.56 -8.43 12.99
N ILE A 149 20.41 -7.47 12.62
CA ILE A 149 20.66 -7.13 11.21
C ILE A 149 21.81 -7.99 10.71
N LEU A 150 21.51 -8.88 9.76
CA LEU A 150 22.47 -9.85 9.23
C LEU A 150 23.27 -9.27 8.07
N LYS A 151 22.60 -8.57 7.15
CA LYS A 151 23.22 -8.04 5.95
C LYS A 151 22.46 -6.82 5.41
N ARG A 152 23.19 -5.95 4.72
CA ARG A 152 22.65 -4.84 3.93
C ARG A 152 23.28 -4.87 2.55
N GLY A 153 22.54 -4.48 1.54
CA GLY A 153 23.07 -4.39 0.20
C GLY A 153 22.12 -3.74 -0.78
N THR A 154 22.53 -3.79 -2.05
CA THR A 154 21.77 -3.24 -3.15
C THR A 154 21.83 -4.22 -4.32
N VAL A 155 20.67 -4.49 -4.91
CA VAL A 155 20.54 -5.29 -6.13
C VAL A 155 19.79 -4.50 -7.18
N LYS A 156 19.74 -5.01 -8.41
CA LYS A 156 18.98 -4.40 -9.50
C LYS A 156 17.91 -5.35 -10.01
N THR A 157 16.76 -4.81 -10.37
CA THR A 157 15.76 -5.55 -11.15
C THR A 157 16.23 -5.66 -12.61
N ALA A 158 15.61 -6.55 -13.39
CA ALA A 158 15.83 -6.67 -14.83
C ALA A 158 15.46 -5.37 -15.58
N ALA A 159 14.53 -4.58 -15.02
CA ALA A 159 14.18 -3.25 -15.50
C ALA A 159 15.19 -2.15 -15.08
N GLY A 160 16.27 -2.51 -14.40
CA GLY A 160 17.32 -1.58 -13.97
C GLY A 160 16.98 -0.75 -12.73
N LEU A 161 15.89 -1.08 -12.02
CA LEU A 161 15.52 -0.38 -10.79
C LEU A 161 16.46 -0.79 -9.65
N THR A 162 16.91 0.19 -8.88
CA THR A 162 17.72 -0.05 -7.69
C THR A 162 16.81 -0.55 -6.56
N VAL A 163 17.18 -1.67 -5.96
CA VAL A 163 16.51 -2.22 -4.78
C VAL A 163 17.52 -2.30 -3.65
N LYS A 164 17.30 -1.50 -2.61
CA LYS A 164 18.06 -1.59 -1.35
C LYS A 164 17.43 -2.69 -0.50
N TYR A 165 18.26 -3.51 0.13
CA TYR A 165 17.77 -4.57 0.99
C TYR A 165 18.46 -4.58 2.36
N VAL A 166 17.72 -5.06 3.36
CA VAL A 166 18.21 -5.32 4.72
C VAL A 166 17.71 -6.68 5.14
N ALA A 167 18.63 -7.64 5.26
CA ALA A 167 18.35 -8.96 5.81
C ALA A 167 18.46 -8.92 7.33
N THR A 168 17.47 -9.49 7.99
CA THR A 168 17.31 -9.46 9.44
C THR A 168 16.78 -10.80 9.95
N ARG A 169 17.07 -11.12 11.21
CA ARG A 169 16.43 -12.22 11.92
C ARG A 169 15.47 -11.66 12.95
N GLY A 170 14.26 -12.21 13.03
CA GLY A 170 13.26 -11.73 13.97
C GLY A 170 11.82 -12.07 13.58
N GLY A 171 10.88 -11.39 14.24
CA GLY A 171 9.45 -11.57 14.00
C GLY A 171 8.91 -10.53 13.02
N VAL A 172 8.09 -10.97 12.07
CA VAL A 172 7.22 -10.08 11.30
C VAL A 172 5.78 -10.32 11.72
N SER A 173 5.11 -9.24 12.12
CA SER A 173 3.69 -9.26 12.45
C SER A 173 2.93 -8.44 11.41
N ALA A 174 1.80 -8.97 10.94
CA ALA A 174 0.87 -8.17 10.14
C ALA A 174 0.24 -7.10 11.04
N ALA A 175 0.28 -5.84 10.59
CA ALA A 175 -0.37 -4.74 11.30
C ALA A 175 -1.87 -5.07 11.50
N ASN A 176 -2.34 -4.96 12.75
CA ASN A 176 -3.72 -5.23 13.21
C ASN A 176 -4.09 -6.67 13.59
N SER A 177 -3.13 -7.59 13.82
CA SER A 177 -3.48 -8.81 14.55
C SER A 177 -3.83 -8.47 16.01
N ALA A 178 -5.11 -8.62 16.39
CA ALA A 178 -5.58 -8.48 17.76
C ALA A 178 -4.90 -9.47 18.74
N ASN A 179 -4.20 -10.47 18.20
CA ASN A 179 -3.32 -11.39 18.90
C ASN A 179 -1.90 -11.29 18.33
N ALA A 180 -1.28 -10.10 18.46
CA ALA A 180 0.07 -9.83 17.94
C ALA A 180 1.12 -10.84 18.45
N ASP A 181 0.91 -11.43 19.63
CA ASP A 181 1.84 -12.40 20.22
C ASP A 181 1.74 -13.81 19.62
N LYS A 182 0.67 -14.13 18.87
CA LYS A 182 0.44 -15.48 18.30
C LYS A 182 0.57 -15.54 16.77
N ALA A 183 0.68 -14.39 16.11
CA ALA A 183 0.76 -14.29 14.65
C ALA A 183 2.12 -13.76 14.17
N GLN A 184 3.14 -13.73 15.04
CA GLN A 184 4.49 -13.42 14.62
C GLN A 184 5.05 -14.62 13.84
N LEU A 185 5.37 -14.37 12.58
CA LEU A 185 6.23 -15.24 11.82
C LEU A 185 7.65 -14.96 12.31
N GLU A 186 8.11 -15.73 13.30
CA GLU A 186 9.53 -15.74 13.64
C GLU A 186 10.29 -16.41 12.49
N GLY A 187 11.31 -15.72 12.01
CA GLY A 187 12.05 -16.22 10.86
C GLY A 187 13.12 -15.27 10.36
N LEU A 188 13.54 -15.57 9.14
CA LEU A 188 14.48 -14.78 8.37
C LEU A 188 13.68 -13.81 7.49
N ASN A 189 14.08 -12.53 7.49
CA ASN A 189 13.33 -11.47 6.84
C ASN A 189 14.25 -10.57 6.04
N THR A 190 13.92 -10.36 4.78
CA THR A 190 14.57 -9.38 3.92
C THR A 190 13.61 -8.25 3.61
N LEU A 191 13.92 -7.09 4.18
CA LEU A 191 13.26 -5.84 3.84
C LEU A 191 13.82 -5.33 2.52
N LEU A 192 12.94 -4.89 1.63
CA LEU A 192 13.26 -4.36 0.31
C LEU A 192 12.72 -2.93 0.20
N SER A 193 13.49 -2.04 -0.42
CA SER A 193 13.07 -0.69 -0.77
C SER A 193 13.35 -0.46 -2.26
N PHE A 194 12.29 -0.22 -3.03
CA PHE A 194 12.37 0.00 -4.47
C PHE A 194 12.51 1.49 -4.77
N GLU A 195 13.56 1.88 -5.48
CA GLU A 195 13.76 3.26 -5.92
C GLU A 195 13.09 3.50 -7.27
N CYS A 196 11.98 4.26 -7.26
CA CYS A 196 11.24 4.63 -8.46
C CYS A 196 11.55 6.07 -8.86
N PRO A 197 12.22 6.30 -10.01
CA PRO A 197 12.51 7.65 -10.48
C PRO A 197 11.23 8.47 -10.70
N GLY A 198 11.17 9.68 -10.14
CA GLY A 198 10.02 10.58 -10.28
C GLY A 198 8.80 10.24 -9.42
N ASP A 199 8.81 9.12 -8.69
CA ASP A 199 7.78 8.77 -7.72
C ASP A 199 8.25 9.13 -6.31
N THR A 200 7.45 9.93 -5.60
CA THR A 200 7.75 10.30 -4.22
C THR A 200 7.24 9.26 -3.22
N ALA A 201 6.38 8.34 -3.64
CA ALA A 201 5.87 7.27 -2.79
C ALA A 201 7.00 6.36 -2.28
N LEU A 202 6.83 5.86 -1.07
CA LEU A 202 7.68 4.81 -0.53
C LEU A 202 7.14 3.47 -1.01
N ARG A 203 7.98 2.66 -1.65
CA ARG A 203 7.65 1.32 -2.10
C ARG A 203 8.58 0.32 -1.44
N ILE A 204 8.02 -0.51 -0.60
CA ILE A 204 8.76 -1.45 0.23
C ILE A 204 8.18 -2.85 0.09
N GLY A 205 9.04 -3.84 0.32
CA GLY A 205 8.67 -5.24 0.42
C GLY A 205 9.24 -5.84 1.69
N THR A 206 8.60 -6.87 2.23
CA THR A 206 9.18 -7.75 3.23
C THR A 206 9.07 -9.17 2.70
N TRP A 207 10.21 -9.82 2.49
CA TRP A 207 10.30 -11.20 2.08
C TRP A 207 10.70 -12.06 3.29
N THR A 208 9.80 -12.92 3.73
CA THR A 208 9.91 -13.70 4.96
C THR A 208 10.04 -15.17 4.62
N GLU A 209 10.93 -15.83 5.35
CA GLU A 209 11.08 -17.29 5.39
C GLU A 209 10.92 -17.75 6.84
N LYS A 210 10.06 -18.75 7.05
CA LYS A 210 9.85 -19.37 8.36
C LYS A 210 11.11 -20.15 8.76
N GLU A 211 11.64 -19.88 9.95
CA GLU A 211 12.86 -20.53 10.44
C GLU A 211 12.54 -21.33 11.71
N GLU A 212 12.52 -22.66 11.62
CA GLU A 212 12.36 -23.52 12.81
C GLU A 212 13.65 -23.56 13.66
N THR A 213 14.80 -23.49 12.99
CA THR A 213 16.12 -23.44 13.61
C THR A 213 17.00 -22.40 12.94
N PRO A 214 17.74 -21.56 13.70
CA PRO A 214 18.55 -20.52 13.11
C PRO A 214 19.56 -21.00 12.07
N HIS A 215 19.48 -20.48 10.84
CA HIS A 215 20.47 -20.76 9.81
C HIS A 215 21.83 -20.14 10.18
N VAL A 216 22.87 -20.96 10.14
CA VAL A 216 24.27 -20.51 10.30
C VAL A 216 24.82 -20.01 8.96
N ASP A 217 24.45 -20.70 7.87
CA ASP A 217 24.75 -20.30 6.50
C ASP A 217 23.48 -19.74 5.85
N LEU A 218 23.57 -18.53 5.30
CA LEU A 218 22.45 -17.85 4.67
C LEU A 218 22.28 -18.25 3.20
N THR A 219 23.17 -19.06 2.63
CA THR A 219 23.10 -19.51 1.24
C THR A 219 21.76 -20.21 0.94
N GLY A 220 21.08 -19.79 -0.13
CA GLY A 220 19.78 -20.32 -0.55
C GLY A 220 18.56 -19.80 0.21
N THR A 221 18.75 -18.99 1.25
CA THR A 221 17.65 -18.41 2.05
C THR A 221 17.18 -17.07 1.48
N VAL A 222 16.11 -16.49 2.05
CA VAL A 222 15.67 -15.13 1.70
C VAL A 222 16.68 -14.03 2.04
N ALA A 223 17.72 -14.32 2.83
CA ALA A 223 18.84 -13.40 3.11
C ALA A 223 20.02 -13.54 2.14
N ASP A 224 20.01 -14.55 1.25
CA ASP A 224 21.02 -14.73 0.21
C ASP A 224 20.82 -13.69 -0.90
N GLU A 225 21.88 -12.92 -1.20
CA GLU A 225 21.85 -11.91 -2.25
C GLU A 225 21.55 -12.48 -3.64
N SER A 226 21.98 -13.71 -3.92
CA SER A 226 21.68 -14.38 -5.18
C SER A 226 20.19 -14.72 -5.31
N GLN A 227 19.57 -15.17 -4.21
CA GLN A 227 18.13 -15.45 -4.16
C GLN A 227 17.31 -14.16 -4.21
N ILE A 228 17.74 -13.12 -3.48
CA ILE A 228 17.12 -11.80 -3.54
C ILE A 228 17.15 -11.27 -4.98
N THR A 229 18.28 -11.37 -5.67
CA THR A 229 18.41 -10.93 -7.06
C THR A 229 17.48 -11.70 -7.99
N THR A 230 17.39 -13.02 -7.84
CA THR A 230 16.46 -13.86 -8.61
C THR A 230 15.00 -13.48 -8.35
N PHE A 231 14.65 -13.26 -7.08
CA PHE A 231 13.28 -12.92 -6.66
C PHE A 231 12.84 -11.54 -7.14
N VAL A 232 13.68 -10.51 -6.98
CA VAL A 232 13.33 -9.13 -7.37
C VAL A 232 13.58 -8.84 -8.84
N GLY A 233 14.43 -9.64 -9.50
CA GLY A 233 14.77 -9.52 -10.91
C GLY A 233 13.58 -9.23 -11.82
N PRO A 234 12.51 -10.05 -11.80
CA PRO A 234 11.37 -9.86 -12.68
C PRO A 234 10.39 -8.75 -12.23
N LEU A 235 10.58 -8.13 -11.05
CA LEU A 235 9.64 -7.15 -10.51
C LEU A 235 9.81 -5.77 -11.15
N THR A 236 8.69 -5.13 -11.47
CA THR A 236 8.63 -3.76 -12.01
C THR A 236 7.61 -2.91 -11.26
N PRO A 237 7.81 -2.63 -9.95
CA PRO A 237 6.79 -1.96 -9.17
C PRO A 237 6.52 -0.53 -9.65
N CYS A 238 7.46 0.13 -10.32
CA CYS A 238 7.32 1.52 -10.75
C CYS A 238 6.41 1.74 -11.97
N GLY A 239 5.82 0.68 -12.54
CA GLY A 239 5.03 0.72 -13.78
C GLY A 239 5.79 0.17 -14.98
#